data_AF-X1ELM8-F1
#
_entry.id   AF-X1ELM8-F1
#
_cell.length_a   1.000
_cell.length_b   1.000
_cell.length_c   1.000
_cell.angle_alpha   90.00
_cell.angle_beta   90.00
_cell.angle_gamma   90.00
#
_symmetry.space_group_name_H-M   'P 1'
#
loop_
_entity.id
_entity.type
_entity.pdbx_description
1 polymer ?
#
loop_
_entity_poly.entity_id
_entity_poly.type
_entity_poly.pdbx_seq_one_letter_code
_entity_poly.pdbx_strand_id
1 'polypeptide(L)'
;MTEPKPEAAYFENRCAPIPGMKRFSHEAMATTFEVIVIYEDDLYAQQAAQAAFDEVDRLEGELSRFTENSDIARINNLTANQPLQLGLEAFECLKLSCRIYAETNGAFDITIGSLLACWRNDDGTLRTPSQEELELARQRTGTHFIKLDEDEHTVELLADGVQVDLGGIGKGYA
;
A
#
# COMPACT_ATOMS: atom_id res chain seq x y z
N MET A 1 14.24 9.17 32.91
CA MET A 1 14.94 7.89 32.67
C MET A 1 14.01 7.04 31.84
N THR A 2 14.23 6.99 30.53
CA THR A 2 13.46 6.16 29.60
C THR A 2 14.02 4.74 29.64
N GLU A 3 13.15 3.77 29.95
CA GLU A 3 13.50 2.36 29.83
C GLU A 3 13.87 2.03 28.38
N PRO A 4 14.88 1.16 28.15
CA PRO A 4 15.24 0.72 26.81
C PRO A 4 14.12 -0.17 26.24
N LYS A 5 13.77 0.06 24.96
CA LYS A 5 12.86 -0.83 24.23
C LYS A 5 13.46 -2.24 24.16
N PRO A 6 12.64 -3.31 24.27
CA PRO A 6 13.13 -4.67 24.11
C PRO A 6 13.72 -4.85 22.71
N GLU A 7 14.97 -5.33 22.63
CA GLU A 7 15.59 -5.77 21.38
C GLU A 7 14.70 -6.83 20.73
N ALA A 8 14.38 -6.63 19.45
CA ALA A 8 13.72 -7.65 18.66
C ALA A 8 14.61 -8.91 18.68
N ALA A 9 14.13 -9.99 19.28
CA ALA A 9 14.78 -11.27 19.25
C ALA A 9 14.70 -11.80 17.80
N TYR A 10 15.71 -11.48 16.99
CA TYR A 10 15.92 -12.11 15.70
C TYR A 10 16.20 -13.59 15.96
N PHE A 11 15.34 -14.47 15.43
CA PHE A 11 15.63 -15.90 15.39
C PHE A 11 16.95 -16.08 14.64
N GLU A 12 17.99 -16.59 15.30
CA GLU A 12 19.20 -17.04 14.61
C GLU A 12 18.81 -18.09 13.58
N ASN A 13 18.93 -17.73 12.29
CA ASN A 13 18.69 -18.63 11.18
C ASN A 13 19.62 -19.83 11.30
N ARG A 14 19.08 -20.99 11.73
CA ARG A 14 19.78 -22.28 11.82
C ARG A 14 19.94 -22.96 10.46
N CYS A 15 19.98 -22.22 9.36
CA CYS A 15 20.25 -22.77 8.04
C CYS A 15 21.73 -22.62 7.73
N ALA A 16 22.38 -23.68 7.27
CA ALA A 16 23.74 -23.60 6.78
C ALA A 16 23.84 -22.55 5.66
N PRO A 17 24.92 -21.75 5.59
CA PRO A 17 25.07 -20.76 4.53
C PRO A 17 25.00 -21.45 3.17
N ILE A 18 24.05 -21.04 2.33
CA ILE A 18 23.93 -21.53 0.96
C ILE A 18 25.07 -20.91 0.15
N PRO A 19 25.99 -21.71 -0.43
CA PRO A 19 27.08 -21.17 -1.24
C PRO A 19 26.56 -20.29 -2.38
N GLY A 20 27.18 -19.13 -2.60
CA GLY A 20 26.76 -18.18 -3.64
C GLY A 20 25.50 -17.37 -3.31
N MET A 21 24.93 -17.52 -2.11
CA MET A 21 23.80 -16.71 -1.64
C MET A 21 24.28 -15.31 -1.25
N LYS A 22 23.63 -14.30 -1.83
CA LYS A 22 23.82 -12.88 -1.56
C LYS A 22 22.50 -12.31 -1.09
N ARG A 23 22.55 -11.46 -0.06
CA ARG A 23 21.38 -10.81 0.52
C ARG A 23 21.56 -9.31 0.39
N PHE A 24 20.53 -8.67 -0.16
CA PHE A 24 20.47 -7.23 -0.31
C PHE A 24 19.21 -6.73 0.40
N SER A 25 19.25 -5.51 0.93
CA SER A 25 18.15 -4.90 1.66
C SER A 25 17.93 -3.46 1.21
N HIS A 26 16.68 -3.03 1.20
CA HIS A 26 16.29 -1.66 0.83
C HIS A 26 15.11 -1.20 1.68
N GLU A 27 15.07 0.08 2.02
CA GLU A 27 13.96 0.68 2.78
C GLU A 27 13.00 1.38 1.83
N ALA A 28 11.76 0.90 1.76
CA ALA A 28 10.70 1.45 0.93
C ALA A 28 9.33 1.10 1.52
N MET A 29 8.28 1.86 1.19
CA MET A 29 6.90 1.63 1.66
C MET A 29 6.79 1.50 3.19
N ALA A 30 7.61 2.27 3.92
CA ALA A 30 7.78 2.24 5.37
C ALA A 30 8.15 0.85 5.95
N THR A 31 8.91 0.05 5.20
CA THR A 31 9.42 -1.26 5.65
C THR A 31 10.77 -1.60 4.98
N THR A 32 11.36 -2.72 5.40
CA THR A 32 12.58 -3.28 4.80
C THR A 32 12.20 -4.38 3.82
N PHE A 33 12.58 -4.22 2.56
CA PHE A 33 12.56 -5.27 1.54
C PHE A 33 13.89 -6.02 1.55
N GLU A 34 13.85 -7.35 1.47
CA GLU A 34 15.04 -8.19 1.29
C GLU A 34 14.96 -8.98 -0.02
N VAL A 35 16.01 -8.89 -0.83
CA VAL A 35 16.20 -9.72 -2.02
C VAL A 35 17.36 -10.65 -1.79
N ILE A 36 17.11 -11.96 -1.94
CA ILE A 36 18.12 -13.01 -1.81
C ILE A 36 18.40 -13.59 -3.20
N VAL A 37 19.62 -13.45 -3.68
CA VAL A 37 20.06 -13.93 -4.99
C VAL A 37 21.09 -15.02 -4.81
N ILE A 38 20.91 -16.17 -5.46
CA ILE A 38 21.90 -17.24 -5.53
C ILE A 38 22.49 -17.23 -6.93
N TYR A 39 23.69 -16.68 -7.08
CA TYR A 39 24.37 -16.57 -8.37
C TYR A 39 25.88 -16.47 -8.19
N GLU A 40 26.66 -16.87 -9.20
CA GLU A 40 28.13 -16.86 -9.10
C GLU A 40 28.71 -15.43 -9.17
N ASP A 41 28.22 -14.60 -10.08
CA ASP A 41 28.71 -13.23 -10.26
C ASP A 41 28.10 -12.28 -9.21
N ASP A 42 28.96 -11.67 -8.40
CA ASP A 42 28.58 -10.73 -7.34
C ASP A 42 28.00 -9.43 -7.90
N LEU A 43 28.62 -8.90 -8.96
CA LEU A 43 28.21 -7.64 -9.58
C LEU A 43 26.86 -7.80 -10.26
N TYR A 44 26.66 -8.91 -10.98
CA TYR A 44 25.37 -9.19 -11.62
C TYR A 44 24.25 -9.37 -10.60
N ALA A 45 24.51 -10.09 -9.50
CA ALA A 45 23.53 -10.27 -8.43
C ALA A 45 23.15 -8.93 -7.76
N GLN A 46 24.12 -8.04 -7.55
CA GLN A 46 23.87 -6.70 -7.02
C GLN A 46 23.03 -5.86 -7.99
N GLN A 47 23.35 -5.88 -9.29
CA GLN A 47 22.58 -5.15 -10.31
C GLN A 47 21.14 -5.65 -10.40
N ALA A 48 20.91 -6.96 -10.33
CA ALA A 48 19.57 -7.54 -10.34
C ALA A 48 18.77 -7.13 -9.08
N ALA A 49 19.38 -7.16 -7.90
CA ALA A 49 18.74 -6.69 -6.68
C ALA A 49 18.42 -5.20 -6.72
N GLN A 50 19.35 -4.37 -7.24
CA GLN A 50 19.11 -2.94 -7.42
C GLN A 50 17.93 -2.68 -8.35
N ALA A 51 17.84 -3.39 -9.49
CA ALA A 51 16.72 -3.23 -10.41
C ALA A 51 15.37 -3.60 -9.78
N ALA A 52 15.33 -4.59 -8.87
CA ALA A 52 14.13 -4.91 -8.10
C ALA A 52 13.76 -3.78 -7.12
N PHE A 53 14.74 -3.21 -6.43
CA PHE A 53 14.50 -2.09 -5.51
C PHE A 53 14.07 -0.81 -6.23
N ASP A 54 14.66 -0.51 -7.38
CA ASP A 54 14.25 0.63 -8.21
C ASP A 54 12.78 0.50 -8.63
N GLU A 55 12.30 -0.73 -8.86
CA GLU A 55 10.89 -0.99 -9.19
C GLU A 55 9.97 -0.82 -7.97
N VAL A 56 10.39 -1.27 -6.79
CA VAL A 56 9.65 -1.00 -5.53
C VAL A 56 9.52 0.51 -5.29
N ASP A 57 10.59 1.28 -5.49
CA ASP A 57 10.58 2.73 -5.33
C ASP A 57 9.65 3.41 -6.36
N ARG A 58 9.65 2.94 -7.61
CA ARG A 58 8.75 3.43 -8.65
C ARG A 58 7.29 3.19 -8.26
N LEU A 59 6.95 1.96 -7.83
CA LEU A 59 5.62 1.59 -7.41
C LEU A 59 5.17 2.33 -6.14
N GLU A 60 6.07 2.58 -5.18
CA GLU A 60 5.77 3.45 -4.04
C GLU A 60 5.37 4.85 -4.49
N GLY A 61 6.07 5.43 -5.48
CA GLY A 61 5.74 6.73 -6.05
C GLY A 61 4.31 6.81 -6.63
N GLU A 62 3.82 5.72 -7.23
CA GLU A 62 2.50 5.66 -7.86
C GLU A 62 1.37 5.27 -6.87
N LEU A 63 1.66 4.38 -5.93
CA LEU A 63 0.67 3.75 -5.05
C LEU A 63 0.56 4.39 -3.65
N SER A 64 1.54 5.20 -3.24
CA SER A 64 1.55 5.80 -1.90
C SER A 64 0.52 6.92 -1.77
N ARG A 65 -0.39 6.81 -0.80
CA ARG A 65 -1.30 7.91 -0.43
C ARG A 65 -0.59 9.13 0.18
N PHE A 66 0.69 9.01 0.52
CA PHE A 66 1.49 10.06 1.17
C PHE A 66 2.34 10.85 0.17
N THR A 67 2.58 10.30 -1.02
CA THR A 67 3.35 10.97 -2.08
C THR A 67 2.43 11.93 -2.82
N GLU A 68 2.78 13.21 -2.80
CA GLU A 68 2.04 14.25 -3.52
C GLU A 68 2.02 13.92 -5.02
N ASN A 69 0.84 14.00 -5.64
CA ASN A 69 0.57 13.66 -7.04
C ASN A 69 0.61 12.16 -7.41
N SER A 70 0.78 11.24 -6.46
CA SER A 70 0.51 9.82 -6.73
C SER A 70 -0.93 9.62 -7.16
N ASP A 71 -1.22 8.52 -7.86
CA ASP A 71 -2.58 8.24 -8.31
C ASP A 71 -3.54 8.05 -7.14
N ILE A 72 -3.09 7.38 -6.07
CA ILE A 72 -3.91 7.19 -4.87
C ILE A 72 -4.15 8.51 -4.13
N ALA A 73 -3.16 9.39 -4.04
CA ALA A 73 -3.35 10.73 -3.48
C ALA A 73 -4.32 11.56 -4.33
N ARG A 74 -4.23 11.48 -5.66
CA ARG A 74 -5.15 12.16 -6.59
C ARG A 74 -6.59 11.63 -6.42
N ILE A 75 -6.78 10.31 -6.32
CA ILE A 75 -8.09 9.69 -6.06
C ILE A 75 -8.68 10.21 -4.75
N ASN A 76 -7.89 10.26 -3.69
CA ASN A 76 -8.35 10.71 -2.36
C ASN A 76 -8.76 12.19 -2.32
N ASN A 77 -8.43 12.96 -3.35
CA ASN A 77 -8.82 14.36 -3.52
C ASN A 77 -9.90 14.56 -4.61
N LEU A 78 -10.43 13.48 -5.20
CA LEU A 78 -11.49 13.59 -6.21
C LEU A 78 -12.81 14.04 -5.60
N THR A 79 -13.53 14.86 -6.37
CA THR A 79 -14.95 15.10 -6.15
C THR A 79 -15.76 13.96 -6.77
N ALA A 80 -16.88 13.62 -6.15
CA ALA A 80 -17.76 12.58 -6.66
C ALA A 80 -18.17 12.81 -8.12
N ASN A 81 -18.27 11.71 -8.86
CA ASN A 81 -18.63 11.63 -10.27
C ASN A 81 -17.69 12.36 -11.24
N GLN A 82 -16.43 12.54 -10.85
CA GLN A 82 -15.36 13.03 -11.73
C GLN A 82 -14.42 11.87 -12.08
N PRO A 83 -14.32 11.48 -13.37
CA PRO A 83 -13.37 10.47 -13.79
C PRO A 83 -11.95 11.01 -13.74
N LEU A 84 -11.02 10.14 -13.34
CA LEU A 84 -9.60 10.42 -13.26
C LEU A 84 -8.82 9.37 -14.04
N GLN A 85 -8.00 9.81 -14.98
CA GLN A 85 -7.03 8.96 -15.66
C GLN A 85 -5.93 8.51 -14.69
N LEU A 86 -5.71 7.20 -14.63
CA LEU A 86 -4.66 6.57 -13.84
C LEU A 86 -3.53 6.03 -14.71
N GLY A 87 -2.36 5.88 -14.10
CA GLY A 87 -1.31 5.00 -14.58
C GLY A 87 -1.73 3.53 -14.48
N LEU A 88 -1.07 2.68 -15.27
CA LEU A 88 -1.43 1.28 -15.40
C LEU A 88 -1.33 0.52 -14.05
N GLU A 89 -0.28 0.78 -13.27
CA GLU A 89 -0.05 0.06 -12.01
C GLU A 89 -1.11 0.38 -10.96
N ALA A 90 -1.47 1.65 -10.81
CA ALA A 90 -2.54 2.07 -9.91
C ALA A 90 -3.88 1.47 -10.35
N PHE A 91 -4.16 1.48 -11.65
CA PHE A 91 -5.38 0.89 -12.20
C PHE A 91 -5.47 -0.62 -11.94
N GLU A 92 -4.42 -1.38 -12.26
CA GLU A 92 -4.38 -2.83 -12.05
C GLU A 92 -4.44 -3.20 -10.56
N CYS A 93 -3.76 -2.43 -9.69
CA CYS A 93 -3.83 -2.64 -8.24
C CYS A 93 -5.24 -2.38 -7.68
N LEU A 94 -5.95 -1.35 -8.17
CA LEU A 94 -7.36 -1.09 -7.81
C LEU A 94 -8.28 -2.19 -8.32
N LYS A 95 -8.08 -2.65 -9.56
CA LYS A 95 -8.85 -3.74 -10.17
C LYS A 95 -8.69 -5.04 -9.37
N LEU A 96 -7.45 -5.39 -9.01
CA LEU A 96 -7.15 -6.52 -8.13
C LEU A 96 -7.83 -6.36 -6.76
N SER A 97 -7.76 -5.16 -6.19
CA SER A 97 -8.40 -4.86 -4.90
C SER A 97 -9.93 -5.03 -4.96
N CYS A 98 -10.58 -4.56 -6.02
CA CYS A 98 -12.03 -4.72 -6.23
C CYS A 98 -12.41 -6.20 -6.37
N ARG A 99 -11.58 -6.99 -7.04
CA ARG A 99 -11.76 -8.43 -7.15
C ARG A 99 -11.65 -9.12 -5.78
N ILE A 100 -10.61 -8.81 -4.99
CA ILE A 100 -10.42 -9.39 -3.65
C ILE A 100 -11.56 -8.98 -2.71
N TYR A 101 -12.06 -7.75 -2.81
CA TYR A 101 -13.26 -7.31 -2.09
C TYR A 101 -14.44 -8.24 -2.36
N ALA A 102 -14.72 -8.54 -3.64
CA ALA A 102 -15.82 -9.44 -4.00
C ALA A 102 -15.58 -10.88 -3.51
N GLU A 103 -14.37 -11.42 -3.70
CA GLU A 103 -14.01 -12.79 -3.28
C GLU A 103 -14.07 -12.97 -1.75
N THR A 104 -13.86 -11.89 -0.99
CA THR A 104 -13.86 -11.91 0.48
C THR A 104 -15.19 -11.42 1.08
N ASN A 105 -16.23 -11.18 0.26
CA ASN A 105 -17.50 -10.59 0.67
C ASN A 105 -17.33 -9.29 1.49
N GLY A 106 -16.37 -8.46 1.08
CA GLY A 106 -16.08 -7.17 1.68
C GLY A 106 -15.22 -7.20 2.95
N ALA A 107 -14.65 -8.36 3.31
CA ALA A 107 -13.72 -8.41 4.45
C ALA A 107 -12.39 -7.70 4.14
N PHE A 108 -11.98 -7.65 2.87
CA PHE A 108 -10.89 -6.81 2.38
C PHE A 108 -11.48 -5.62 1.60
N ASP A 109 -11.36 -4.40 2.12
CA ASP A 109 -11.86 -3.19 1.46
C ASP A 109 -10.80 -2.08 1.51
N ILE A 110 -10.34 -1.65 0.34
CA ILE A 110 -9.34 -0.58 0.21
C ILE A 110 -9.92 0.81 0.52
N THR A 111 -11.25 0.97 0.62
CA THR A 111 -11.88 2.25 1.00
C THR A 111 -11.91 2.48 2.51
N ILE A 112 -11.23 1.63 3.29
CA ILE A 112 -11.13 1.72 4.75
C ILE A 112 -10.41 2.99 5.23
N GLY A 113 -9.81 3.79 4.33
CA GLY A 113 -9.03 4.99 4.67
C GLY A 113 -9.79 5.97 5.57
N SER A 114 -11.09 6.17 5.34
CA SER A 114 -11.94 7.05 6.15
C SER A 114 -12.12 6.51 7.57
N LEU A 115 -12.27 5.20 7.71
CA LEU A 115 -12.32 4.56 9.01
C LEU A 115 -10.97 4.66 9.72
N LEU A 116 -9.86 4.38 9.04
CA LEU A 116 -8.51 4.49 9.61
C LEU A 116 -8.20 5.90 10.10
N ALA A 117 -8.63 6.93 9.36
CA ALA A 117 -8.42 8.33 9.72
C ALA A 117 -9.10 8.70 11.04
N CYS A 118 -10.31 8.19 11.30
CA CYS A 118 -11.02 8.45 12.57
C CYS A 118 -10.31 7.90 13.81
N TRP A 119 -9.45 6.90 13.66
CA TRP A 119 -8.66 6.34 14.77
C TRP A 119 -7.33 7.06 15.01
N ARG A 120 -7.04 8.14 14.26
CA ARG A 120 -5.78 8.88 14.35
C ARG A 120 -6.02 10.37 14.60
N ASN A 121 -5.08 10.98 15.32
CA ASN A 121 -4.91 12.43 15.37
C ASN A 121 -4.12 12.91 14.14
N ASP A 122 -4.08 14.22 13.91
CA ASP A 122 -3.33 14.83 12.80
C ASP A 122 -1.81 14.55 12.90
N ASP A 123 -1.29 14.33 14.11
CA ASP A 123 0.10 13.93 14.35
C ASP A 123 0.36 12.41 14.15
N GLY A 124 -0.67 11.66 13.72
CA GLY A 124 -0.62 10.24 13.47
C GLY A 124 -0.78 9.34 14.69
N THR A 125 -0.86 9.91 15.91
CA THR A 125 -1.07 9.15 17.14
C THR A 125 -2.48 8.56 17.22
N LEU A 126 -2.63 7.43 17.92
CA LEU A 126 -3.91 6.76 18.05
C LEU A 126 -4.85 7.51 18.99
N ARG A 127 -6.14 7.52 18.66
CA ARG A 127 -7.23 8.05 19.48
C ARG A 127 -8.45 7.14 19.42
N THR A 128 -9.42 7.42 20.29
CA THR A 128 -10.74 6.80 20.24
C THR A 128 -11.73 7.75 19.56
N PRO A 129 -12.31 7.39 18.41
CA PRO A 129 -13.36 8.19 17.79
C PRO A 129 -14.67 8.13 18.57
N SER A 130 -15.46 9.18 18.45
CA SER A 130 -16.86 9.20 18.85
C SER A 130 -17.70 8.29 17.95
N GLN A 131 -18.90 7.94 18.43
CA GLN A 131 -19.85 7.15 17.65
C GLN A 131 -20.26 7.86 16.35
N GLU A 132 -20.43 9.19 16.39
CA GLU A 132 -20.79 10.01 15.23
C GLU A 132 -19.68 10.00 14.16
N GLU A 133 -18.41 10.11 14.57
CA GLU A 133 -17.27 10.01 13.64
C GLU A 133 -17.21 8.65 12.97
N LEU A 134 -17.42 7.57 13.74
CA LEU A 134 -17.46 6.21 13.19
C LEU A 134 -18.60 6.01 12.20
N GLU A 135 -19.79 6.53 12.49
CA GLU A 135 -20.95 6.44 11.60
C GLU A 135 -20.72 7.20 10.30
N LEU A 136 -20.15 8.42 10.37
CA LEU A 136 -19.80 9.19 9.18
C LEU A 136 -18.74 8.48 8.33
N ALA A 137 -17.71 7.90 8.96
CA ALA A 137 -16.68 7.14 8.24
C ALA A 137 -17.24 5.90 7.56
N ARG A 138 -18.17 5.18 8.21
CA ARG A 138 -18.85 4.01 7.62
C ARG A 138 -19.66 4.38 6.39
N GLN A 139 -20.34 5.52 6.39
CA GLN A 139 -21.10 6.00 5.23
C GLN A 139 -20.22 6.29 4.01
N ARG A 140 -18.92 6.53 4.24
CA ARG A 140 -17.90 6.81 3.21
C ARG A 140 -17.00 5.61 2.90
N THR A 141 -17.30 4.44 3.48
CA THR A 141 -16.54 3.22 3.26
C THR A 141 -17.40 2.24 2.45
N GLY A 142 -16.82 1.75 1.36
CA GLY A 142 -17.38 0.70 0.54
C GLY A 142 -16.79 0.73 -0.86
N THR A 143 -16.21 -0.39 -1.30
CA THR A 143 -15.71 -0.55 -2.69
C THR A 143 -16.80 -0.33 -3.75
N HIS A 144 -18.09 -0.44 -3.40
CA HIS A 144 -19.21 -0.08 -4.30
C HIS A 144 -19.25 1.40 -4.70
N PHE A 145 -18.50 2.27 -4.03
CA PHE A 145 -18.30 3.67 -4.44
C PHE A 145 -17.18 3.85 -5.46
N ILE A 146 -16.40 2.81 -5.77
CA ILE A 146 -15.35 2.86 -6.80
C ILE A 146 -15.93 2.31 -8.10
N LYS A 147 -15.86 3.12 -9.16
CA LYS A 147 -16.17 2.70 -10.52
C LYS A 147 -14.90 2.76 -11.36
N LEU A 148 -14.53 1.63 -11.95
CA LEU A 148 -13.40 1.52 -12.86
C LEU A 148 -13.90 1.40 -14.30
N ASP A 149 -13.23 2.10 -15.21
CA ASP A 149 -13.40 1.93 -16.66
C ASP A 149 -12.11 1.32 -17.22
N GLU A 150 -12.18 0.07 -17.69
CA GLU A 150 -11.02 -0.67 -18.18
C GLU A 150 -10.56 -0.22 -19.57
N ASP A 151 -11.47 0.28 -20.40
CA ASP A 151 -11.10 0.71 -21.76
C ASP A 151 -10.33 2.04 -21.68
N GLU A 152 -10.79 2.95 -20.82
CA GLU A 152 -10.17 4.27 -20.65
C GLU A 152 -9.12 4.31 -19.53
N HIS A 153 -8.96 3.26 -18.72
CA HIS A 153 -8.10 3.23 -17.52
C HIS A 153 -8.39 4.39 -16.54
N THR A 154 -9.68 4.61 -16.29
CA THR A 154 -10.13 5.68 -15.38
C THR A 154 -10.79 5.14 -14.14
N VAL A 155 -10.75 5.93 -13.07
CA VAL A 155 -11.52 5.71 -11.85
C VAL A 155 -12.44 6.88 -11.58
N GLU A 156 -13.63 6.59 -11.07
CA GLU A 156 -14.63 7.55 -10.63
C GLU A 156 -15.10 7.15 -9.22
N LEU A 157 -15.15 8.11 -8.30
CA LEU A 157 -15.76 7.93 -6.98
C LEU A 157 -17.23 8.31 -7.03
N LEU A 158 -18.13 7.44 -6.61
CA LEU A 158 -19.58 7.67 -6.63
C LEU A 158 -20.09 8.46 -5.40
N ALA A 159 -19.22 8.75 -4.44
CA ALA A 159 -19.53 9.53 -3.25
C ALA A 159 -18.32 10.35 -2.79
N ASP A 160 -18.58 11.51 -2.18
CA ASP A 160 -17.53 12.37 -1.64
C ASP A 160 -16.95 11.80 -0.34
N GLY A 161 -15.66 12.04 -0.10
CA GLY A 161 -14.99 11.65 1.13
C GLY A 161 -14.68 10.16 1.25
N VAL A 162 -14.82 9.39 0.16
CA VAL A 162 -14.23 8.06 0.04
C VAL A 162 -12.71 8.22 0.06
N GLN A 163 -12.03 7.37 0.84
CA GLN A 163 -10.57 7.41 0.97
C GLN A 163 -10.00 6.02 0.74
N VAL A 164 -9.21 5.89 -0.33
CA VAL A 164 -8.48 4.69 -0.71
C VAL A 164 -7.18 4.58 0.09
N ASP A 165 -6.96 3.40 0.65
CA ASP A 165 -5.76 2.97 1.36
C ASP A 165 -5.34 1.58 0.84
N LEU A 166 -4.19 1.51 0.18
CA LEU A 166 -3.62 0.27 -0.36
C LEU A 166 -2.67 -0.43 0.63
N GLY A 167 -2.64 -0.04 1.91
CA GLY A 167 -1.70 -0.59 2.89
C GLY A 167 -1.81 -2.10 3.09
N GLY A 168 -2.98 -2.67 2.81
CA GLY A 168 -3.25 -4.11 2.86
C GLY A 168 -2.85 -4.91 1.62
N ILE A 169 -2.41 -4.27 0.53
CA ILE A 169 -2.08 -4.94 -0.74
C ILE A 169 -0.81 -4.42 -1.42
N GLY A 170 -0.47 -3.14 -1.27
CA GLY A 170 0.58 -2.47 -2.05
C GLY A 170 1.95 -3.15 -1.97
N LYS A 171 2.36 -3.62 -0.79
CA LYS A 171 3.64 -4.34 -0.63
C LYS A 171 3.66 -5.75 -1.23
N GLY A 172 2.50 -6.36 -1.43
CA GLY A 172 2.39 -7.65 -2.12
C GLY A 172 2.20 -7.50 -3.62
N TYR A 173 1.82 -6.30 -4.07
CA TYR A 173 1.76 -5.93 -5.48
C TYR A 173 3.16 -5.56 -6.01
N ALA A 174 3.92 -4.79 -5.22
CA ALA A 174 5.33 -4.47 -5.47
C ALA A 174 6.25 -5.69 -5.26
#